data_AF-A0AAD7IU94-F1
#
_entry.id   AF-A0AAD7IU94-F1
#
_cell.length_a   1.000
_cell.length_b   1.000
_cell.length_c   1.000
_cell.angle_alpha   90.00
_cell.angle_beta   90.00
_cell.angle_gamma   90.00
#
_symmetry.space_group_name_H-M   'P 1'
#
loop_
_entity.id
_entity.type
_entity.pdbx_description
1 polymer ?
#
loop_
_entity_poly.entity_id
_entity_poly.type
_entity_poly.pdbx_seq_one_letter_code
_entity_poly.pdbx_strand_id
1 'polypeptide(L)' 'GEREPSRCAVFTFGTCSAIPGAELHEYKDESSLLLGWREFLLRIDPDVVIGYNVSRFDIPYMLLRAKHLSVATFPFLGRL' A
#
# COMPACT_ATOMS: atom_id res chain seq x y z
N GLY A 1 -0.15 22.39 12.28
CA GLY A 1 -0.40 20.99 11.92
C GLY A 1 -1.89 20.74 12.03
N GLU A 2 -2.49 20.14 11.01
CA GLU A 2 -3.86 19.64 11.08
C GLU A 2 -3.91 18.47 12.08
N ARG A 3 -5.01 18.34 12.83
CA ARG A 3 -5.16 17.29 13.85
C ARG A 3 -5.65 15.96 13.27
N GLU A 4 -6.29 16.02 12.12
CA GLU A 4 -6.90 14.87 11.46
C GLU A 4 -6.05 14.44 10.26
N PRO A 5 -6.04 13.14 9.92
CA PRO A 5 -5.36 12.65 8.74
C PRO A 5 -6.04 13.19 7.46
N SER A 6 -5.24 13.68 6.52
CA SER A 6 -5.74 14.19 5.23
C SER A 6 -6.21 13.10 4.27
N ARG A 7 -5.77 11.85 4.48
CA ARG A 7 -6.13 10.66 3.72
C ARG A 7 -6.20 9.46 4.65
N CYS A 8 -7.23 8.63 4.46
CA CYS A 8 -7.37 7.31 5.05
C CYS A 8 -7.76 6.36 3.91
N ALA A 9 -6.95 5.34 3.65
CA ALA A 9 -7.15 4.44 2.51
C ALA A 9 -6.97 2.98 2.93
N VAL A 10 -7.79 2.09 2.37
CA VAL A 10 -7.78 0.64 2.64
C VAL A 10 -7.74 -0.12 1.32
N PHE A 11 -6.81 -1.07 1.22
CA PHE A 11 -6.59 -1.90 0.03
C PHE A 11 -7.01 -3.33 0.35
N THR A 12 -7.96 -3.90 -0.38
CA THR A 12 -8.53 -5.22 -0.09
C THR A 12 -8.39 -6.19 -1.25
N PHE A 13 -8.16 -7.46 -0.92
CA PHE A 13 -8.30 -8.57 -1.86
C PHE A 13 -9.76 -9.05 -1.81
N GLY A 14 -10.43 -9.05 -2.97
CA GLY A 14 -11.86 -9.24 -3.07
C GLY A 14 -12.65 -7.97 -2.76
N THR A 15 -13.91 -8.15 -2.38
CA THR A 15 -14.84 -7.04 -2.10
C THR A 15 -14.90 -6.73 -0.61
N CYS A 16 -15.25 -5.50 -0.26
CA CYS A 16 -15.39 -5.00 1.09
C CYS A 16 -16.54 -3.98 1.17
N SER A 17 -17.29 -4.01 2.27
CA SER A 17 -18.34 -3.02 2.51
C SER A 17 -17.74 -1.62 2.71
N ALA A 18 -18.50 -0.58 2.33
CA ALA A 18 -18.07 0.79 2.50
C ALA A 18 -17.72 1.11 3.97
N ILE A 19 -16.57 1.76 4.18
CA ILE A 19 -16.09 2.20 5.49
C ILE A 19 -16.15 3.75 5.52
N PRO A 20 -16.99 4.35 6.38
CA PRO A 20 -17.08 5.81 6.46
C PRO A 20 -15.72 6.46 6.72
N GLY A 21 -15.36 7.44 5.89
CA GLY A 21 -14.11 8.19 6.02
C GLY A 21 -12.87 7.54 5.41
N ALA A 22 -12.98 6.35 4.79
CA ALA A 22 -11.87 5.69 4.11
C ALA A 22 -12.09 5.57 2.59
N GLU A 23 -11.03 5.81 1.82
CA GLU A 23 -10.95 5.47 0.39
C GLU A 23 -10.72 3.96 0.29
N LEU A 24 -11.71 3.23 -0.25
CA LEU A 24 -11.63 1.79 -0.41
C LEU A 24 -11.13 1.43 -1.82
N HIS A 25 -10.07 0.63 -1.88
CA HIS A 25 -9.50 0.10 -3.12
C HIS A 25 -9.62 -1.43 -3.16
N GLU A 26 -10.49 -1.94 -4.02
CA GLU A 26 -10.80 -3.37 -4.12
C GLU A 26 -10.11 -4.00 -5.34
N TYR A 27 -9.42 -5.13 -5.13
CA TYR A 27 -8.65 -5.82 -6.17
C TYR A 27 -9.05 -7.29 -6.28
N LYS A 28 -9.03 -7.83 -7.51
CA LYS A 28 -9.39 -9.24 -7.76
C LYS A 28 -8.22 -10.21 -7.60
N ASP A 29 -7.00 -9.70 -7.63
CA ASP A 29 -5.77 -10.47 -7.53
C ASP A 29 -4.73 -9.73 -6.67
N GLU A 30 -3.80 -10.47 -6.07
CA GLU A 30 -2.78 -9.86 -5.19
C GLU A 30 -1.77 -9.00 -5.95
N SER A 31 -1.49 -9.30 -7.21
CA SER A 31 -0.52 -8.53 -8.01
C SER A 31 -1.04 -7.12 -8.27
N SER A 32 -2.32 -6.99 -8.66
CA SER A 32 -2.97 -5.69 -8.84
C SER A 32 -3.13 -4.93 -7.53
N LEU A 33 -3.35 -5.61 -6.41
CA LEU A 33 -3.36 -4.99 -5.08
C LEU A 33 -2.01 -4.37 -4.74
N LEU A 34 -0.92 -5.14 -4.87
CA LEU A 34 0.43 -4.66 -4.61
C LEU A 34 0.79 -3.47 -5.51
N LEU A 35 0.48 -3.54 -6.80
CA LEU A 35 0.69 -2.43 -7.73
C LEU A 35 -0.15 -1.21 -7.36
N GLY A 36 -1.42 -1.40 -7.01
CA GLY A 36 -2.31 -0.32 -6.59
C GLY A 36 -1.82 0.40 -5.35
N TRP A 37 -1.33 -0.35 -4.35
CA TRP A 37 -0.72 0.23 -3.15
C TRP A 37 0.58 0.98 -3.47
N ARG A 38 1.43 0.44 -4.36
CA ARG A 38 2.63 1.13 -4.81
C ARG A 38 2.30 2.46 -5.50
N GLU A 39 1.36 2.47 -6.45
CA GLU A 39 0.97 3.69 -7.15
C GLU A 39 0.37 4.72 -6.19
N PHE A 40 -0.39 4.27 -5.18
CA PHE A 40 -0.86 5.14 -4.11
C PHE A 40 0.32 5.77 -3.35
N LEU A 41 1.29 4.97 -2.91
CA LEU A 41 2.46 5.45 -2.16
C LEU A 41 3.27 6.47 -2.97
N LEU A 42 3.52 6.21 -4.25
CA LEU A 42 4.25 7.13 -5.13
C LEU A 42 3.47 8.44 -5.37
N ARG A 43 2.13 8.35 -5.47
CA ARG A 43 1.25 9.51 -5.65
C ARG A 43 1.18 10.40 -4.42
N ILE A 44 1.16 9.82 -3.22
CA ILE A 44 1.13 10.60 -1.97
C ILE A 44 2.51 11.12 -1.58
N ASP A 45 3.60 10.56 -2.13
CA ASP A 45 5.00 10.96 -1.94
C ASP A 45 5.34 11.30 -0.48
N PRO A 46 5.22 10.35 0.46
CA PRO A 46 5.41 10.64 1.87
C PRO A 46 6.89 10.87 2.17
N ASP A 47 7.19 11.85 3.01
CA ASP A 47 8.56 12.07 3.49
C ASP A 47 9.02 10.99 4.48
N VAL A 48 8.08 10.47 5.28
CA VAL A 48 8.36 9.45 6.29
C VAL A 48 7.26 8.40 6.28
N VAL A 49 7.66 7.14 6.15
CA VAL A 49 6.77 5.98 6.32
C VAL A 49 7.00 5.41 7.71
N ILE A 50 5.95 5.37 8.53
CA ILE A 50 5.97 4.87 9.90
C ILE A 50 4.90 3.79 10.11
N GLY A 51 5.09 2.98 11.16
CA GLY A 51 4.11 2.03 11.65
C GLY A 51 4.75 1.09 12.68
N TYR A 52 3.97 0.14 13.17
CA TYR A 52 4.46 -0.81 14.17
C TYR A 52 5.14 -2.01 13.50
N ASN A 53 6.44 -2.19 13.73
CA ASN A 53 7.25 -3.29 13.18
C ASN A 53 7.42 -3.33 11.64
N VAL A 54 7.05 -2.25 10.95
CA VAL A 54 7.04 -2.14 9.48
C VAL A 54 8.37 -2.51 8.82
N SER A 55 9.49 -2.08 9.41
CA SER A 55 10.83 -2.35 8.85
C SER A 55 11.28 -3.81 9.01
N ARG A 56 10.73 -4.55 9.98
CA ARG A 56 11.13 -5.94 10.25
C ARG A 56 10.15 -6.97 9.68
N PHE A 57 8.91 -6.58 9.41
CA PHE A 57 7.88 -7.48 8.90
C PHE A 57 7.24 -6.99 7.61
N ASP A 58 6.48 -5.90 7.66
CA ASP A 58 5.55 -5.49 6.60
C ASP A 58 6.25 -5.25 5.25
N ILE A 59 7.25 -4.36 5.20
CA ILE A 59 7.95 -4.04 3.96
C ILE A 59 8.75 -5.26 3.44
N PRO A 60 9.57 -5.96 4.25
CA PRO A 60 10.23 -7.18 3.81
C PRO A 60 9.25 -8.24 3.26
N TYR A 61 8.10 -8.43 3.92
CA TYR A 61 7.09 -9.39 3.49
C TYR A 61 6.49 -9.02 2.14
N MET A 62 6.10 -7.76 1.94
CA MET A 62 5.53 -7.28 0.68
C MET A 62 6.53 -7.42 -0.48
N LEU A 63 7.81 -7.11 -0.26
CA LEU A 63 8.86 -7.29 -1.27
C LEU A 63 9.06 -8.77 -1.66
N LEU A 64 9.10 -9.67 -0.67
CA LEU A 64 9.19 -11.10 -0.91
C LEU A 64 7.95 -11.65 -1.62
N ARG A 65 6.75 -11.17 -1.26
CA ARG A 65 5.50 -11.57 -1.90
C ARG A 65 5.43 -11.09 -3.34
N ALA A 66 5.80 -9.85 -3.61
CA ALA A 66 5.90 -9.32 -4.96
C ALA A 66 6.88 -10.12 -5.83
N LYS A 67 8.03 -10.50 -5.27
CA LYS A 67 8.99 -11.39 -5.96
C LYS A 67 8.37 -12.75 -6.27
N HIS A 68 7.65 -13.36 -5.33
CA HIS A 68 6.97 -14.63 -5.53
C HIS A 68 5.90 -14.57 -6.64
N LEU A 69 5.18 -13.45 -6.72
CA LEU A 69 4.14 -13.21 -7.73
C LEU A 69 4.68 -12.64 -9.05
N SER A 70 6.01 -12.51 -9.21
CA SER A 70 6.67 -11.91 -10.38
C SER A 70 6.23 -10.46 -10.70
N VAL A 71 5.91 -9.67 -9.67
CA VAL A 71 5.56 -8.25 -9.81
C VAL A 71 6.83 -7.42 -9.80
N ALA A 72 7.52 -7.40 -10.94
CA ALA A 72 8.87 -6.85 -11.08
C ALA A 72 9.00 -5.35 -10.73
N THR A 73 7.94 -4.57 -10.91
CA THR A 73 7.96 -3.13 -10.66
C THR A 73 7.66 -2.74 -9.21
N PHE A 74 7.15 -3.67 -8.39
CA PHE A 74 6.77 -3.37 -7.01
C PHE A 74 7.92 -2.84 -6.12
N PRO A 75 9.17 -3.34 -6.21
CA PRO A 75 10.25 -2.90 -5.32
C PRO A 75 10.68 -1.43 -5.51
N PHE A 76 10.26 -0.77 -6.60
CA PHE A 76 10.56 0.63 -6.86
C PHE A 76 9.57 1.53 -6.11
N LEU A 77 9.80 1.67 -4.79
CA LEU A 77 9.00 2.46 -3.85
C LEU A 77 9.65 3.80 -3.46
N GLY A 78 10.93 3.99 -3.80
CA GLY A 78 11.69 5.20 -3.48
C GLY A 78 11.58 6.30 -4.54
N ARG A 79 12.25 7.42 -4.29
CA ARG A 79 12.26 8.60 -5.17
C ARG A 79 13.28 8.52 -6.33
N LEU A 80 14.00 7.40 -6.49
CA LEU A 80 15.08 7.21 -7.46
C LEU A 80 14.83 6.00 -8.36
#